data_AF-A0A9P0TLH3-F1
#
_entry.id   AF-A0A9P0TLH3-F1
#
_cell.length_a   1.000
_cell.length_b   1.000
_cell.length_c   1.000
_cell.angle_alpha   90.00
_cell.angle_beta   90.00
_cell.angle_gamma   90.00
#
_symmetry.space_group_name_H-M   'P 1'
#
loop_
_entity.id
_entity.type
_entity.pdbx_description
1 polymer ?
#
loop_
_entity_poly.entity_id
_entity_poly.type
_entity_poly.pdbx_seq_one_letter_code
_entity_poly.pdbx_strand_id
1 'polypeptide(L)'
;MFGISTTEVANIFITWVNFMFELWSKVNIWPSRALVDYYMPKLFKQHHSSTRVVVDGTEIPIAKPKNPISQQATFSSYKHHNTIKNLVGITPGGLISFCSEGYGGSTSDCQITERSSLLDLCEEKDAIMADRGFKM
;
A
#
# COMPACT_ATOMS: atom_id res chain seq x y z
N MET A 1 18.64 -18.00 -27.53
CA MET A 1 17.89 -17.01 -26.73
C MET A 1 16.91 -16.32 -27.69
N PHE A 2 15.68 -16.05 -27.28
CA PHE A 2 14.44 -15.92 -28.09
C PHE A 2 14.36 -14.93 -29.28
N GLY A 3 15.47 -14.39 -29.80
CA GLY A 3 15.48 -13.54 -31.00
C GLY A 3 14.94 -12.12 -30.80
N ILE A 4 14.69 -11.72 -29.56
CA ILE A 4 14.16 -10.41 -29.18
C ILE A 4 15.11 -9.70 -28.21
N SER A 5 15.14 -8.36 -28.26
CA SER A 5 15.98 -7.56 -27.37
C SER A 5 15.40 -7.52 -25.95
N THR A 6 16.24 -7.26 -24.96
CA THR A 6 15.80 -7.04 -23.57
C THR A 6 14.87 -5.83 -23.44
N THR A 7 15.12 -4.79 -24.23
CA THR A 7 14.26 -3.60 -24.31
C THR A 7 12.86 -3.95 -24.80
N GLU A 8 12.75 -4.82 -25.80
CA GLU A 8 11.45 -5.25 -26.33
C GLU A 8 10.63 -5.98 -25.26
N VAL A 9 11.27 -6.91 -24.53
CA VAL A 9 10.62 -7.63 -23.42
C VAL A 9 10.18 -6.66 -22.31
N ALA A 10 11.03 -5.69 -21.96
CA ALA A 10 10.71 -4.69 -20.94
C ALA A 10 9.51 -3.82 -21.36
N ASN A 11 9.46 -3.37 -22.62
CA ASN A 11 8.36 -2.59 -23.14
C ASN A 11 7.04 -3.36 -23.06
N ILE A 12 7.03 -4.63 -23.51
CA ILE A 12 5.85 -5.49 -23.41
C ILE A 12 5.38 -5.59 -21.96
N PHE A 13 6.29 -5.87 -21.03
CA PHE A 13 5.94 -6.03 -19.62
C PHE A 13 5.39 -4.73 -19.01
N ILE A 14 6.05 -3.59 -19.24
CA ILE A 14 5.62 -2.28 -18.74
C ILE A 14 4.24 -1.91 -19.30
N THR A 15 4.00 -2.14 -20.59
CA THR A 15 2.69 -1.88 -21.21
C THR A 15 1.58 -2.69 -20.54
N TRP A 16 1.80 -3.98 -20.29
CA TRP A 16 0.81 -4.82 -19.62
C TRP A 16 0.59 -4.43 -18.17
N VAL A 17 1.65 -4.08 -17.43
CA VAL A 17 1.52 -3.60 -16.04
C VAL A 17 0.70 -2.31 -15.98
N ASN A 18 0.95 -1.35 -16.87
CA ASN A 18 0.19 -0.10 -16.93
C ASN A 18 -1.27 -0.35 -17.30
N PHE A 19 -1.53 -1.24 -18.27
CA PHE A 19 -2.89 -1.61 -18.66
C PHE A 19 -3.66 -2.29 -17.50
N MET A 20 -3.02 -3.22 -16.79
CA MET A 20 -3.62 -3.85 -15.60
C MET A 20 -3.91 -2.82 -14.51
N PHE A 21 -3.00 -1.88 -14.27
CA PHE A 21 -3.20 -0.79 -13.33
C PHE A 21 -4.43 0.06 -13.70
N GLU A 22 -4.60 0.45 -14.97
CA GLU A 22 -5.77 1.20 -15.41
C GLU A 22 -7.09 0.43 -15.29
N LEU A 23 -7.07 -0.88 -15.51
CA LEU A 23 -8.26 -1.71 -15.34
C LEU A 23 -8.61 -1.90 -13.86
N TRP A 24 -7.62 -2.22 -13.04
CA TRP A 24 -7.84 -2.55 -11.62
C TRP A 24 -8.10 -1.32 -10.76
N SER A 25 -7.60 -0.14 -11.13
CA SER A 25 -7.91 1.11 -10.43
C SER A 25 -9.38 1.51 -10.49
N LYS A 26 -10.15 0.96 -11.44
CA LYS A 26 -11.61 1.14 -11.54
C LYS A 26 -12.40 0.27 -10.57
N VAL A 27 -11.77 -0.74 -9.98
CA VAL A 27 -12.42 -1.65 -9.03
C VAL A 27 -12.39 -1.03 -7.64
N ASN A 28 -13.55 -0.76 -7.06
CA ASN A 28 -13.63 -0.37 -5.66
C ASN A 28 -13.35 -1.59 -4.78
N ILE A 29 -12.15 -1.63 -4.19
CA ILE A 29 -11.72 -2.68 -3.26
C ILE A 29 -12.07 -2.37 -1.80
N TRP A 30 -12.64 -1.20 -1.50
CA TRP A 30 -13.05 -0.81 -0.16
C TRP A 30 -14.42 -1.43 0.19
N PRO A 31 -14.48 -2.43 1.07
CA PRO A 31 -15.73 -3.11 1.37
C PRO A 31 -16.63 -2.27 2.28
N SER A 32 -17.93 -2.55 2.23
CA SER A 32 -18.88 -1.97 3.16
C SER A 32 -18.62 -2.43 4.59
N ARG A 33 -19.02 -1.61 5.57
CA ARG A 33 -18.93 -1.93 7.00
C ARG A 33 -19.55 -3.29 7.34
N ALA A 34 -20.72 -3.58 6.79
CA ALA A 34 -21.43 -4.85 7.00
C ALA A 34 -20.61 -6.07 6.51
N LEU A 35 -19.90 -5.95 5.38
CA LEU A 35 -19.07 -7.03 4.85
C LEU A 35 -17.84 -7.27 5.73
N VAL A 36 -17.21 -6.19 6.20
CA VAL A 36 -16.11 -6.26 7.16
C VAL A 36 -16.57 -6.99 8.43
N ASP A 37 -17.72 -6.59 8.99
CA ASP A 37 -18.27 -7.18 10.20
C ASP A 37 -18.69 -8.64 10.07
N TYR A 38 -19.11 -9.05 8.87
CA TYR A 38 -19.51 -10.42 8.56
C TYR A 38 -18.30 -11.36 8.50
N TYR A 39 -17.20 -10.93 7.85
CA TYR A 39 -15.98 -11.73 7.73
C TYR A 39 -14.99 -11.55 8.89
N MET A 40 -15.23 -10.59 9.79
CA MET A 40 -14.36 -10.36 10.94
C MET A 40 -14.31 -11.60 11.86
N PRO A 41 -13.12 -12.13 12.18
CA PRO A 41 -12.99 -13.26 13.09
C PRO A 41 -13.62 -12.96 14.45
N LYS A 42 -14.35 -13.92 15.02
CA LYS A 42 -15.10 -13.75 16.28
C LYS A 42 -14.24 -13.19 17.42
N LEU A 43 -13.04 -13.75 17.62
CA LEU A 43 -12.12 -13.31 18.67
C LEU A 43 -11.64 -11.88 18.42
N PHE A 44 -11.34 -11.52 17.17
CA PHE A 44 -10.94 -10.16 16.82
C PHE A 44 -12.08 -9.18 17.10
N LYS A 45 -13.31 -9.53 16.72
CA LYS A 45 -14.51 -8.70 16.95
C LYS A 45 -14.79 -8.44 18.43
N GLN A 46 -14.45 -9.37 19.31
CA GLN A 46 -14.65 -9.18 20.75
C GLN A 46 -13.75 -8.08 21.33
N HIS A 47 -12.53 -7.92 20.81
CA HIS A 47 -11.56 -6.95 21.34
C HIS A 47 -11.46 -5.67 20.50
N HIS A 48 -11.74 -5.77 19.20
CA HIS A 48 -11.47 -4.73 18.20
C HIS A 48 -12.63 -4.60 17.19
N SER A 49 -13.87 -4.64 17.68
CA SER A 49 -15.08 -4.59 16.84
C SER A 49 -15.12 -3.36 15.93
N SER A 50 -14.61 -2.20 16.34
CA SER A 50 -14.64 -0.98 15.53
C SER A 50 -13.60 -0.96 14.41
N THR A 51 -12.62 -1.86 14.38
CA THR A 51 -11.55 -1.83 13.38
C THR A 51 -12.11 -2.02 11.97
N ARG A 52 -11.94 -0.99 11.14
CA ARG A 52 -12.31 -0.98 9.72
C ARG A 52 -11.22 -1.58 8.84
N VAL A 53 -9.98 -1.23 9.16
CA VAL A 53 -8.80 -1.59 8.38
C VAL A 53 -7.59 -1.67 9.31
N VAL A 54 -6.70 -2.61 9.02
CA VAL A 54 -5.36 -2.74 9.61
C VAL A 54 -4.37 -2.29 8.54
N VAL A 55 -3.53 -1.32 8.84
CA VAL A 55 -2.58 -0.75 7.86
C VAL A 55 -1.13 -0.99 8.25
N ASP A 56 -0.29 -1.17 7.23
CA ASP A 56 1.15 -1.29 7.39
C ASP A 56 1.91 -0.68 6.19
N GLY A 57 3.10 -0.16 6.48
CA GLY A 57 4.02 0.39 5.48
C GLY A 57 4.82 -0.72 4.81
N THR A 58 4.52 -1.00 3.54
CA THR A 58 5.25 -1.98 2.74
C THR A 58 6.35 -1.32 1.93
N GLU A 59 7.59 -1.81 2.06
CA GLU A 59 8.75 -1.32 1.30
C GLU A 59 9.23 -2.34 0.28
N ILE A 60 9.32 -1.92 -0.98
CA ILE A 60 9.80 -2.71 -2.11
C ILE A 60 11.19 -2.20 -2.51
N PRO A 61 12.24 -3.04 -2.48
CA PRO A 61 13.58 -2.62 -2.90
C PRO A 61 13.62 -2.32 -4.40
N ILE A 62 14.34 -1.26 -4.76
CA ILE A 62 14.56 -0.86 -6.14
C ILE A 62 16.05 -0.78 -6.45
N ALA A 63 16.36 -0.80 -7.75
CA ALA A 63 17.71 -0.47 -8.21
C ALA A 63 18.06 0.96 -7.77
N LYS A 64 19.28 1.14 -7.26
CA LYS A 64 19.80 2.44 -6.82
C LYS A 64 19.65 3.48 -7.94
N PRO A 65 18.89 4.57 -7.73
CA PRO A 65 18.77 5.61 -8.74
C PRO A 65 20.12 6.26 -9.04
N LYS A 66 20.35 6.60 -10.31
CA LYS A 66 21.56 7.34 -10.73
C LYS A 66 21.51 8.82 -10.30
N ASN A 67 20.31 9.39 -10.24
CA ASN A 67 20.10 10.77 -9.79
C ASN A 67 20.25 10.85 -8.26
N PRO A 68 21.15 11.69 -7.72
CA PRO A 68 21.38 11.80 -6.27
C PRO A 68 20.13 12.22 -5.47
N ILE A 69 19.29 13.10 -6.01
CA ILE A 69 18.06 13.56 -5.37
C ILE A 69 17.08 12.40 -5.25
N SER A 70 16.85 11.66 -6.35
CA SER A 70 16.00 10.46 -6.33
C SER A 70 16.58 9.38 -5.42
N GLN A 71 17.90 9.23 -5.37
CA GLN A 71 18.55 8.28 -4.47
C GLN A 71 18.30 8.65 -3.01
N GLN A 72 18.44 9.92 -2.64
CA GLN A 72 18.16 10.38 -1.27
C GLN A 72 16.68 10.20 -0.91
N ALA A 73 15.77 10.55 -1.82
CA ALA A 73 14.32 10.44 -1.60
C ALA A 73 13.85 8.98 -1.48
N THR A 74 14.53 8.04 -2.14
CA THR A 74 14.16 6.62 -2.08
C THR A 74 14.94 5.84 -1.03
N PHE A 75 15.94 6.43 -0.36
CA PHE A 75 16.74 5.70 0.61
C PHE A 75 15.95 5.49 1.92
N SER A 76 15.66 4.24 2.24
CA SER A 76 15.09 3.84 3.52
C SER A 76 16.19 3.60 4.54
N SER A 77 16.21 4.44 5.57
CA SER A 77 17.11 4.24 6.72
C SER A 77 16.82 2.96 7.48
N TYR A 78 15.58 2.47 7.43
CA TYR A 78 15.16 1.24 8.11
C TYR A 78 15.63 -0.03 7.38
N LYS A 79 15.56 -0.05 6.04
CA LYS A 79 16.00 -1.19 5.22
C LYS A 79 17.45 -1.07 4.72
N HIS A 80 18.09 0.07 4.96
CA HIS A 80 19.42 0.41 4.48
C HIS A 80 19.59 0.27 2.96
N HIS A 81 18.52 0.48 2.19
CA HIS A 81 18.47 0.33 0.73
C HIS A 81 17.53 1.38 0.11
N ASN A 82 17.65 1.58 -1.20
CA ASN A 82 16.68 2.35 -1.96
C ASN A 82 15.39 1.52 -2.12
N THR A 83 14.27 2.05 -1.63
CA THR A 83 12.96 1.42 -1.66
C THR A 83 11.90 2.40 -2.18
N ILE A 84 10.83 1.83 -2.72
CA ILE A 84 9.52 2.49 -2.84
C ILE A 84 8.65 1.97 -1.70
N LYS A 85 7.92 2.87 -1.06
CA LYS A 85 7.07 2.58 0.08
C LYS A 85 5.61 2.84 -0.28
N ASN A 86 4.73 1.93 0.09
CA ASN A 86 3.29 2.05 -0.06
C ASN A 86 2.61 1.74 1.28
N LEU A 87 1.51 2.41 1.58
CA LEU A 87 0.63 2.04 2.67
C LEU A 87 -0.39 1.02 2.16
N VAL A 88 -0.40 -0.17 2.75
CA VAL A 88 -1.35 -1.23 2.40
C VAL A 88 -2.29 -1.43 3.58
N GLY A 89 -3.59 -1.50 3.28
CA GLY A 89 -4.63 -1.77 4.26
C GLY A 89 -5.33 -3.10 3.99
N ILE A 90 -5.54 -3.87 5.04
CA ILE A 90 -6.32 -5.10 5.02
C ILE A 90 -7.51 -5.00 5.96
N THR A 91 -8.62 -5.65 5.63
CA THR A 91 -9.71 -5.84 6.59
C THR A 91 -9.26 -6.77 7.72
N PRO A 92 -9.90 -6.74 8.90
CA PRO A 92 -9.70 -7.76 9.93
C PRO A 92 -9.95 -9.20 9.47
N GLY A 93 -10.70 -9.40 8.38
CA GLY A 93 -10.89 -10.71 7.73
C GLY A 93 -9.78 -11.11 6.76
N GLY A 94 -8.75 -10.27 6.56
CA GLY A 94 -7.59 -10.54 5.72
C GLY A 94 -7.71 -10.15 4.24
N LEU A 95 -8.78 -9.44 3.85
CA LEU A 95 -8.92 -8.93 2.49
C LEU A 95 -8.11 -7.66 2.30
N ILE A 96 -7.30 -7.55 1.23
CA ILE A 96 -6.69 -6.26 0.84
C ILE A 96 -7.79 -5.29 0.46
N SER A 97 -7.91 -4.19 1.19
CA SER A 97 -8.97 -3.19 1.03
C SER A 97 -8.44 -1.81 0.66
N PHE A 98 -7.14 -1.58 0.75
CA PHE A 98 -6.55 -0.27 0.45
C PHE A 98 -5.08 -0.40 0.00
N CYS A 99 -4.68 0.46 -0.94
CA CYS A 99 -3.29 0.64 -1.37
C CYS A 99 -3.06 2.10 -1.73
N SER A 100 -2.08 2.76 -1.12
CA SER A 100 -1.71 4.13 -1.47
C SER A 100 -0.88 4.20 -2.76
N GLU A 101 -0.72 5.42 -3.28
CA GLU A 101 0.35 5.71 -4.23
C GLU A 101 1.74 5.34 -3.66
N GLY A 102 2.71 5.17 -4.55
CA GLY A 102 4.09 4.86 -4.18
C GLY A 102 4.87 6.10 -3.79
N TYR A 103 5.52 6.05 -2.63
CA TYR A 103 6.39 7.09 -2.11
C TYR A 103 7.85 6.62 -2.07
N GLY A 104 8.78 7.57 -2.02
CA GLY A 104 10.17 7.21 -1.76
C GLY A 104 10.35 6.64 -0.35
N GLY A 105 11.25 5.67 -0.19
CA GLY A 105 11.53 4.98 1.07
C GLY A 105 11.91 5.86 2.27
N SER A 106 12.26 7.13 2.06
CA SER A 106 12.50 8.08 3.16
C SER A 106 11.22 8.70 3.74
N THR A 107 10.06 8.49 3.10
CA THR A 107 8.76 9.02 3.54
C THR A 107 8.23 8.22 4.73
N SER A 108 7.74 8.89 5.77
CA SER A 108 7.19 8.21 6.94
C SER A 108 5.79 7.68 6.69
N ASP A 109 5.40 6.61 7.41
CA ASP A 109 4.06 6.01 7.23
C ASP A 109 2.93 6.98 7.63
N CYS A 110 3.19 7.87 8.60
CA CYS A 110 2.29 8.95 8.98
C CYS A 110 2.06 9.95 7.83
N GLN A 111 3.15 10.41 7.18
CA GLN A 111 3.03 11.30 6.02
C GLN A 111 2.28 10.65 4.85
N ILE A 112 2.49 9.36 4.62
CA ILE A 112 1.76 8.63 3.58
C ILE A 112 0.28 8.56 3.95
N THR A 113 -0.05 8.27 5.21
CA THR A 113 -1.43 8.19 5.68
C THR A 113 -2.16 9.52 5.50
N GLU A 114 -1.57 10.62 5.98
CA GLU A 114 -2.13 11.98 5.90
C GLU A 114 -2.37 12.45 4.45
N ARG A 115 -1.50 12.03 3.52
CA ARG A 115 -1.59 12.42 2.10
C ARG A 115 -2.47 11.50 1.28
N SER A 116 -2.85 10.35 1.83
CA SER A 116 -3.67 9.36 1.14
C SER A 116 -5.16 9.60 1.40
N SER A 117 -6.01 8.99 0.58
CA SER A 117 -7.47 9.03 0.76
C SER A 117 -7.99 8.09 1.85
N LEU A 118 -7.11 7.46 2.65
CA LEU A 118 -7.52 6.45 3.64
C LEU A 118 -8.54 6.99 4.65
N LEU A 119 -8.29 8.20 5.17
CA LEU A 119 -9.14 8.82 6.18
C LEU A 119 -10.52 9.17 5.62
N ASP A 120 -10.59 9.56 4.34
CA ASP A 120 -11.84 9.90 3.64
C ASP A 120 -12.73 8.68 3.40
N LEU A 121 -12.16 7.47 3.42
CA LEU A 121 -12.90 6.21 3.23
C LEU A 121 -13.54 5.67 4.52
N CYS A 122 -13.10 6.16 5.68
CA CYS A 122 -13.58 5.69 6.99
C CYS A 122 -14.83 6.45 7.42
N GLU A 123 -15.75 5.74 8.08
CA GLU A 123 -16.98 6.34 8.62
C GLU A 123 -16.80 6.73 10.10
N GLU A 124 -17.73 7.53 10.64
CA GLU A 124 -17.73 7.85 12.05
C GLU A 124 -17.72 6.56 12.90
N LYS A 125 -16.83 6.50 13.90
CA LYS A 125 -16.60 5.34 14.80
C LYS A 125 -15.81 4.18 14.21
N ASP A 126 -15.39 4.26 12.95
CA ASP A 126 -14.39 3.32 12.44
C ASP A 126 -13.04 3.57 13.11
N ALA A 127 -12.34 2.48 13.45
CA ALA A 127 -10.98 2.53 13.94
C ALA A 127 -10.02 2.01 12.87
N ILE A 128 -8.90 2.70 12.70
CA ILE A 128 -7.76 2.22 11.90
C ILE A 128 -6.78 1.60 12.89
N MET A 129 -6.45 0.32 12.69
CA MET A 129 -5.39 -0.35 13.44
C MET A 129 -4.10 -0.22 12.66
N ALA A 130 -3.00 0.13 13.33
CA ALA A 130 -1.70 0.30 12.69
C ALA A 130 -0.58 -0.16 13.62
N ASP A 131 0.60 -0.42 13.07
CA ASP A 131 1.79 -0.70 13.89
C ASP A 131 2.21 0.55 14.70
N ARG A 132 3.00 0.36 15.75
CA ARG A 132 3.51 1.42 16.64
C ARG A 132 4.35 2.49 15.93
N GLY A 133 4.83 2.20 14.72
CA GLY A 133 5.52 3.17 13.86
C GLY A 133 4.63 4.34 13.42
N PHE A 134 3.30 4.16 13.46
CA PHE A 134 2.31 5.17 13.11
C PHE A 134 2.02 6.07 14.32
N LYS A 135 2.91 7.04 14.55
CA LYS A 135 2.66 8.13 15.50
C LYS A 135 1.78 9.17 14.80
N MET A 136 0.47 9.04 14.95
CA MET A 136 -0.52 10.05 14.56
C MET A 136 -0.99 10.82 15.79
#